data_AF-A0A151IRN6-F1
#
_entry.id   AF-A0A151IRN6-F1
#
_cell.length_a   1.000
_cell.length_b   1.000
_cell.length_c   1.000
_cell.angle_alpha   90.00
_cell.angle_beta   90.00
_cell.angle_gamma   90.00
#
_symmetry.space_group_name_H-M   'P 1'
#
loop_
_entity.id
_entity.type
_entity.pdbx_description
1 polymer ?
#
loop_
_entity_poly.entity_id
_entity_poly.type
_entity_poly.pdbx_seq_one_letter_code
_entity_poly.pdbx_strand_id
1 'polypeptide(L)' 'KKGQGEEVKDYREVSIMPTLYKVYTAALAERLREEVEGKGLIPPNQTGFRKGLVTMDNMYVLNYLVNRQVRKK' A
#
# COMPACT_ATOMS: atom_id res chain seq x y z
N LYS A 1 3.46 18.50 1.86
CA LYS A 1 3.41 19.25 0.58
C LYS A 1 4.65 18.88 -0.21
N LYS A 2 4.57 18.74 -1.54
CA LYS A 2 5.76 18.55 -2.36
C LYS A 2 6.54 19.87 -2.30
N GLY A 3 7.71 19.85 -1.67
CA GLY A 3 8.59 21.01 -1.60
C GLY A 3 9.19 21.31 -2.98
N GLN A 4 9.82 22.48 -3.12
CA GLN A 4 10.47 22.86 -4.38
C GLN A 4 11.81 22.13 -4.58
N GLY A 5 12.34 21.50 -3.52
CA GLY A 5 13.61 20.78 -3.54
C GLY A 5 14.80 21.69 -3.29
N GLU A 6 14.55 22.91 -2.84
CA GLU A 6 15.57 23.93 -2.61
C GLU A 6 16.15 23.81 -1.19
N GLU A 7 15.36 23.31 -0.24
CA GLU A 7 15.79 23.11 1.13
C GLU A 7 15.80 21.63 1.53
N VAL A 8 16.66 21.24 2.47
CA VAL A 8 16.76 19.85 2.97
C VAL A 8 15.40 19.33 3.46
N LYS A 9 14.58 20.18 4.08
CA LYS A 9 13.23 19.85 4.58
C LYS A 9 12.23 19.48 3.48
N ASP A 10 12.53 19.79 2.22
CA ASP A 10 11.69 19.45 1.08
C ASP A 10 11.85 17.97 0.66
N TYR A 11 12.92 17.32 1.11
CA TYR A 11 13.21 15.93 0.81
C TYR A 11 12.61 15.00 1.87
N ARG A 12 12.15 13.84 1.40
CA ARG A 12 11.79 12.74 2.30
C ARG A 12 13.07 12.05 2.75
N GLU A 13 13.30 12.04 4.06
CA GLU A 13 14.39 11.27 4.65
C GLU A 13 14.20 9.76 4.41
N VAL A 14 15.33 9.06 4.21
CA VAL A 14 15.36 7.60 4.08
C VAL A 14 16.46 7.06 4.97
N SER A 15 16.10 6.16 5.88
CA SER A 15 17.07 5.48 6.74
C SER A 15 17.66 4.27 6.03
N ILE A 16 19.00 4.21 5.96
CA ILE A 16 19.72 3.09 5.37
C ILE A 16 20.04 2.07 6.47
N MET A 17 19.34 0.94 6.45
CA MET A 17 19.55 -0.15 7.40
C MET A 17 20.68 -1.12 6.96
N PRO A 18 21.39 -1.76 7.90
CA PRO A 18 22.34 -2.83 7.61
C PRO A 18 21.72 -3.97 6.81
N THR A 19 22.50 -4.63 5.96
CA THR A 19 22.03 -5.72 5.09
C THR A 19 21.45 -6.88 5.89
N LEU A 20 22.11 -7.30 6.97
CA LEU A 20 21.64 -8.40 7.82
C LEU A 20 20.25 -8.10 8.41
N TYR A 21 20.02 -6.85 8.83
CA TYR A 21 18.74 -6.41 9.35
C TYR A 21 17.64 -6.52 8.28
N LYS A 22 17.91 -6.08 7.04
CA LYS A 22 16.96 -6.18 5.92
C LYS A 22 16.60 -7.63 5.58
N VAL A 23 17.57 -8.54 5.63
CA VAL A 23 17.33 -9.98 5.39
C VAL A 23 16.42 -10.55 6.48
N TYR A 24 16.73 -10.25 7.75
CA TYR A 24 15.93 -10.71 8.88
C TYR A 24 14.48 -10.18 8.81
N THR A 25 14.31 -8.88 8.56
CA THR A 25 12.96 -8.29 8.47
C THR A 25 12.20 -8.74 7.24
N ALA A 26 12.86 -9.05 6.12
CA ALA A 26 12.21 -9.64 4.96
C ALA A 26 11.62 -11.03 5.30
N ALA A 27 12.40 -11.90 5.97
CA ALA A 27 11.91 -13.21 6.41
C ALA A 27 10.72 -13.10 7.38
N LEU A 28 10.77 -12.12 8.30
CA LEU A 28 9.66 -11.84 9.21
C LEU A 28 8.42 -11.32 8.46
N ALA A 29 8.60 -10.43 7.49
CA ALA A 29 7.53 -9.86 6.69
C ALA A 29 6.79 -10.93 5.87
N GLU A 30 7.49 -11.91 5.31
CA GLU A 30 6.87 -13.05 4.61
C GLU A 30 5.96 -13.84 5.54
N ARG A 31 6.47 -14.24 6.71
CA ARG A 31 5.69 -15.01 7.72
C ARG A 31 4.47 -14.24 8.22
N LEU A 32 4.64 -12.93 8.47
CA LEU A 32 3.52 -12.08 8.85
C LEU A 32 2.49 -12.04 7.73
N ARG A 33 2.90 -11.84 6.48
CA ARG A 33 1.96 -11.76 5.36
C ARG A 33 1.11 -13.01 5.21
N GLU A 34 1.71 -14.19 5.32
CA GLU A 34 0.97 -15.47 5.31
C GLU A 34 -0.09 -15.52 6.41
N GLU A 35 0.26 -15.08 7.62
CA GLU A 35 -0.64 -15.05 8.77
C GLU A 35 -1.79 -14.05 8.58
N VAL A 36 -1.49 -12.81 8.17
CA VAL A 36 -2.49 -11.74 8.04
C VAL A 36 -3.48 -12.03 6.91
N GLU A 37 -2.97 -12.57 5.78
CA GLU A 37 -3.78 -12.95 4.62
C GLU A 37 -4.57 -14.24 4.88
N GLY A 38 -3.93 -15.27 5.43
CA GLY A 38 -4.56 -16.57 5.71
C GLY A 38 -5.69 -16.49 6.73
N LYS A 39 -5.59 -15.57 7.70
CA LYS A 39 -6.66 -15.27 8.66
C LYS A 39 -7.67 -14.23 8.17
N GLY A 40 -7.48 -13.67 6.97
CA GLY A 40 -8.37 -12.66 6.41
C GLY A 40 -8.45 -11.37 7.25
N LEU A 41 -7.37 -11.00 7.94
CA LEU A 41 -7.37 -9.83 8.84
C LEU A 41 -7.32 -8.50 8.07
N ILE A 42 -6.88 -8.54 6.80
CA ILE A 42 -6.85 -7.36 5.92
C ILE A 42 -8.18 -7.26 5.17
N PRO A 43 -8.88 -6.11 5.23
CA PRO A 43 -10.14 -5.95 4.54
C PRO A 43 -9.94 -5.94 3.01
N PRO A 44 -10.95 -6.37 2.22
CA PRO A 44 -10.83 -6.52 0.77
C PRO A 44 -10.65 -5.20 0.01
N ASN A 45 -11.02 -4.07 0.62
CA ASN A 45 -10.82 -2.74 0.04
C ASN A 45 -9.37 -2.23 0.15
N GLN A 46 -8.53 -2.86 0.98
CA GLN A 46 -7.11 -2.57 1.03
C GLN A 46 -6.39 -3.45 0.01
N THR A 47 -5.91 -2.84 -1.07
CA THR A 47 -5.23 -3.53 -2.20
C THR A 47 -3.73 -3.23 -2.26
N GLY A 48 -3.27 -2.15 -1.62
CA GLY A 48 -1.86 -1.75 -1.64
C GLY A 48 -0.95 -2.78 -0.97
N PHE A 49 0.19 -3.06 -1.60
CA PHE A 49 1.23 -3.99 -1.13
C PHE A 49 0.75 -5.43 -0.93
N ARG A 50 -0.34 -5.83 -1.60
CA ARG A 50 -0.86 -7.20 -1.56
C ARG A 50 -0.62 -7.93 -2.85
N LYS A 51 -0.32 -9.22 -2.74
CA LYS A 51 -0.03 -10.07 -3.90
C LYS A 51 -1.31 -10.25 -4.73
N GLY A 52 -1.20 -10.03 -6.04
CA GLY A 52 -2.31 -10.22 -6.98
C GLY A 52 -3.37 -9.10 -6.97
N LEU A 53 -3.19 -8.04 -6.18
CA LEU A 53 -4.04 -6.87 -6.18
C LEU A 53 -3.27 -5.66 -6.71
N VAL A 54 -3.97 -4.81 -7.46
CA VAL A 54 -3.39 -3.64 -8.14
C VAL A 54 -4.26 -2.40 -7.93
N THR A 55 -3.67 -1.23 -8.17
CA THR A 55 -4.38 0.06 -8.06
C THR A 55 -5.61 0.14 -9.00
N MET A 56 -5.58 -0.58 -10.12
CA MET A 56 -6.70 -0.67 -11.06
C MET A 56 -7.97 -1.23 -10.41
N ASP A 57 -7.84 -2.19 -9.49
CA ASP A 57 -8.98 -2.79 -8.79
C ASP A 57 -9.77 -1.71 -8.02
N ASN A 58 -9.05 -0.85 -7.29
CA ASN A 58 -9.66 0.28 -6.60
C ASN A 58 -10.30 1.28 -7.56
N MET A 59 -9.66 1.54 -8.71
CA MET A 59 -10.20 2.48 -9.69
C MET A 59 -11.51 1.96 -10.30
N TYR A 60 -11.61 0.67 -10.60
CA TYR A 60 -12.86 0.07 -11.08
C TYR A 60 -13.97 0.15 -10.03
N VAL A 61 -13.65 -0.18 -8.77
CA VAL A 61 -14.59 -0.06 -7.66
C VAL A 61 -15.08 1.40 -7.51
N LEU A 62 -14.18 2.36 -7.53
CA LEU A 62 -14.53 3.78 -7.45
C LEU A 62 -15.38 4.23 -8.63
N ASN A 63 -15.00 3.88 -9.86
CA ASN A 63 -15.77 4.22 -11.06
C ASN A 63 -17.19 3.64 -11.00
N TYR A 64 -17.32 2.39 -10.58
CA TYR A 64 -18.62 1.76 -10.37
C TYR A 64 -19.47 2.52 -9.33
N LEU A 65 -18.88 2.86 -8.18
CA LEU A 65 -19.57 3.59 -7.11
C LEU A 65 -20.04 4.97 -7.56
N VAL A 66 -19.19 5.72 -8.28
CA VAL A 66 -19.52 7.03 -8.83
C VAL A 66 -20.69 6.92 -9.81
N ASN A 67 -20.59 6.02 -10.81
CA ASN A 67 -21.64 5.85 -11.81
C ASN A 67 -22.97 5.40 -11.19
N ARG A 68 -22.91 4.54 -10.16
CA ARG A 68 -24.10 4.10 -9.42
C ARG A 68 -24.77 5.26 -8.68
N GLN A 69 -24.01 6.19 -8.10
CA GLN A 69 -24.57 7.35 -7.41
C GLN A 69 -25.15 8.38 -8.39
N VAL A 70 -24.47 8.62 -9.53
CA VAL A 70 -24.97 9.51 -10.57
C VAL A 70 -26.29 9.01 -11.14
N ARG A 71 -26.44 7.71 -11.41
CA ARG A 71 -27.70 7.10 -11.90
C ARG A 71 -28.89 7.14 -10.93
N LYS A 72 -28.63 7.35 -9.64
CA LYS A 72 -29.68 7.43 -8.60
C LYS A 72 -30.23 8.83 -8.40
N LYS A 73 -29.51 9.85 -8.88
CA LYS A 73 -30.02 11.22 -9.02
C LYS A 73 -30.79 11.33 -10.32
#